data_AF-A0A7S3XA39-F1
#
_entry.id   AF-A0A7S3XA39-F1
#
_cell.length_a   1.000
_cell.length_b   1.000
_cell.length_c   1.000
_cell.angle_alpha   90.00
_cell.angle_beta   90.00
_cell.angle_gamma   90.00
#
_symmetry.space_group_name_H-M   'P 1'
#
loop_
_entity.id
_entity.type
_entity.pdbx_description
1 polymer ?
#
loop_
_entity_poly.entity_id
_entity_poly.type
_entity_poly.pdbx_seq_one_letter_code
_entity_poly.pdbx_strand_id
1 'polypeptide(L)'
;TWSLLKIYWGTRESLPGWILLVLLVAFQVASIWIQAELVNITSLYWDAIQNKQMDAFFALLKAVLPFILFAIVQGSYFNYVWAMLEIKWRTAMTVQLQRLWLKNKTFYKMRLLEGSGLAASMDNPDQRIESDVGEFVKATLDLAF
;
A
#
# COMPACT_ATOMS: atom_id res chain seq x y z
N THR A 1 -4.21 9.80 15.28
CA THR A 1 -3.53 9.16 14.13
C THR A 1 -2.48 8.14 14.56
N TRP A 2 -1.47 8.51 15.37
CA TRP A 2 -0.43 7.58 15.86
C TRP A 2 -0.93 6.38 16.68
N SER A 3 -2.02 6.53 17.44
CA SER A 3 -2.62 5.42 18.20
C SER A 3 -3.27 4.37 17.29
N LEU A 4 -3.81 4.75 16.13
CA LEU A 4 -4.48 3.85 15.19
C LEU A 4 -3.50 2.96 14.42
N LEU A 5 -2.32 3.50 14.07
CA LEU A 5 -1.23 2.74 13.46
C LEU A 5 -0.70 1.66 14.41
N LYS A 6 -0.58 1.97 15.70
CA LYS A 6 -0.04 1.06 16.73
C LYS A 6 -0.94 -0.16 17.00
N ILE A 7 -2.25 -0.02 16.75
CA ILE A 7 -3.27 -1.07 16.96
C ILE A 7 -3.05 -2.25 16.00
N TYR A 8 -2.66 -1.99 14.75
CA TYR A 8 -2.38 -3.07 13.80
C TYR A 8 -0.94 -3.60 13.95
N TRP A 9 0.05 -2.72 13.78
CA TRP A 9 1.46 -3.10 13.62
C TRP A 9 2.16 -3.61 14.90
N GLY A 10 1.50 -3.51 16.06
CA GLY A 10 2.03 -3.95 17.36
C GLY A 10 1.62 -5.35 17.81
N THR A 11 0.77 -6.06 17.06
CA THR A 11 0.27 -7.39 17.44
C THR A 11 0.93 -8.52 16.64
N ARG A 12 1.05 -9.73 17.22
CA ARG A 12 1.67 -10.89 16.56
C ARG A 12 0.95 -11.31 15.27
N GLU A 13 -0.33 -10.97 15.14
CA GLU A 13 -1.16 -11.20 13.94
C GLU A 13 -0.77 -10.29 12.75
N SER A 14 0.06 -9.26 12.97
CA SER A 14 0.52 -8.32 11.93
C SER A 14 1.75 -8.78 11.14
N LEU A 15 2.38 -9.91 11.52
CA LEU A 15 3.58 -10.43 10.86
C LEU A 15 3.39 -10.62 9.33
N PRO A 16 2.26 -11.16 8.84
CA PRO A 16 2.01 -11.25 7.40
C PRO A 16 1.90 -9.86 6.74
N GLY A 17 1.35 -8.86 7.44
CA GLY A 17 1.28 -7.48 6.95
C GLY A 17 2.67 -6.86 6.79
N TRP A 18 3.58 -7.11 7.72
CA TRP A 18 4.97 -6.64 7.65
C TRP A 18 5.72 -7.24 6.47
N ILE A 19 5.53 -8.53 6.21
CA ILE A 19 6.15 -9.20 5.05
C ILE A 19 5.64 -8.58 3.74
N LEU A 20 4.34 -8.33 3.63
CA LEU A 20 3.76 -7.70 2.44
C LEU A 20 4.25 -6.27 2.25
N LEU A 21 4.38 -5.50 3.34
CA LEU A 21 4.92 -4.15 3.28
C LEU A 21 6.38 -4.13 2.82
N VAL A 22 7.22 -5.00 3.39
CA VAL A 22 8.63 -5.13 2.94
C VAL A 22 8.70 -5.55 1.47
N LEU A 23 7.80 -6.44 1.02
CA LEU A 23 7.74 -6.85 -0.38
C LEU A 23 7.36 -5.69 -1.32
N LEU A 24 6.41 -4.83 -0.92
CA LEU A 24 6.07 -3.62 -1.68
C LEU A 24 7.24 -2.64 -1.75
N VAL A 25 7.94 -2.41 -0.64
CA VAL A 25 9.14 -1.57 -0.62
C VAL A 25 10.23 -2.15 -1.54
N ALA A 26 10.44 -3.46 -1.51
CA ALA A 26 11.40 -4.13 -2.39
C ALA A 26 11.02 -3.95 -3.87
N PHE A 27 9.74 -4.09 -4.23
CA PHE A 27 9.28 -3.82 -5.59
C PHE A 27 9.50 -2.36 -6.00
N GLN A 28 9.27 -1.40 -5.10
CA GLN A 28 9.47 0.02 -5.40
C GLN A 28 10.96 0.33 -5.64
N VAL A 29 11.85 -0.19 -4.80
CA VAL A 29 13.30 -0.05 -4.98
C VAL A 29 13.76 -0.70 -6.28
N ALA A 30 13.26 -1.89 -6.60
CA ALA A 30 13.57 -2.56 -7.86
C ALA A 30 13.10 -1.75 -9.08
N SER A 31 11.91 -1.17 -9.03
CA SER A 31 11.38 -0.29 -10.08
C SER A 31 12.27 0.94 -10.30
N ILE A 32 12.71 1.61 -9.23
CA ILE A 32 13.61 2.77 -9.31
C ILE A 32 14.96 2.36 -9.92
N TRP A 33 15.51 1.23 -9.51
CA TRP A 33 16.77 0.73 -10.06
C TRP A 33 16.66 0.42 -11.56
N ILE A 34 15.58 -0.24 -12.00
CA ILE A 34 15.33 -0.51 -13.42
C ILE A 34 15.18 0.76 -14.22
N GLN A 35 14.46 1.76 -13.69
CA GLN A 35 14.31 3.04 -14.36
C GLN A 35 15.66 3.74 -14.54
N ALA A 36 16.52 3.74 -13.52
CA ALA A 36 17.87 4.29 -13.63
C ALA A 36 18.72 3.56 -14.68
N GLU A 37 18.63 2.22 -14.72
CA GLU A 37 19.39 1.44 -15.71
C GLU A 37 18.87 1.64 -17.14
N LEU A 38 17.55 1.77 -17.33
CA LEU A 38 16.97 2.11 -18.63
C LEU A 38 17.43 3.50 -19.11
N VAL A 39 17.63 4.46 -18.20
CA VAL A 39 18.23 5.76 -18.55
C VAL A 39 19.68 5.59 -19.04
N ASN A 40 20.49 4.76 -18.37
CA ASN A 40 21.86 4.47 -18.81
C ASN A 40 21.88 3.82 -20.21
N ILE A 41 21.05 2.80 -20.42
CA ILE A 41 20.91 2.11 -21.71
C ILE A 41 20.45 3.09 -22.80
N THR A 42 19.54 4.00 -22.47
CA THR A 42 19.06 5.03 -23.40
C THR A 42 20.19 5.98 -23.82
N SER A 43 21.09 6.36 -22.91
CA SER A 43 22.28 7.15 -23.26
C SER A 43 23.17 6.41 -24.27
N LEU A 44 23.50 5.14 -23.97
CA LEU A 44 24.32 4.30 -24.85
C LEU A 44 23.66 4.08 -26.22
N TYR A 45 22.33 4.01 -26.26
CA TYR A 45 21.57 3.86 -27.49
C TYR A 45 21.73 5.08 -28.40
N TRP A 46 21.66 6.30 -27.85
CA TRP A 46 21.90 7.52 -28.61
C TRP A 46 23.35 7.61 -29.11
N ASP A 47 24.33 7.23 -28.28
CA ASP A 47 25.73 7.19 -28.68
C ASP A 47 25.99 6.20 -29.84
N ALA A 48 25.34 5.03 -29.81
CA ALA A 48 25.45 4.04 -30.87
C ALA A 48 24.87 4.55 -32.21
N ILE A 49 23.74 5.26 -32.16
CA ILE A 49 23.14 5.90 -33.35
C ILE A 49 24.06 6.98 -33.90
N GLN A 50 24.57 7.85 -33.03
CA GLN A 50 25.44 8.96 -33.42
C GLN A 50 26.72 8.46 -34.10
N ASN A 51 27.32 7.40 -33.55
CA ASN A 51 28.54 6.79 -34.09
C ASN A 51 28.27 5.75 -35.19
N LYS A 52 27.01 5.58 -35.62
CA LYS A 52 26.58 4.62 -36.65
C LYS A 52 27.01 3.17 -36.37
N GLN A 53 27.00 2.76 -35.11
CA GLN A 53 27.38 1.43 -34.66
C GLN A 53 26.17 0.48 -34.68
N MET A 54 25.96 -0.24 -35.79
CA MET A 54 24.83 -1.16 -35.95
C MET A 54 24.83 -2.32 -34.95
N ASP A 55 26.00 -2.91 -34.65
CA ASP A 55 26.06 -4.06 -33.74
C ASP A 55 25.67 -3.67 -32.30
N ALA A 56 26.15 -2.52 -31.84
CA ALA A 56 25.81 -1.95 -30.54
C ALA A 56 24.32 -1.63 -30.44
N PHE A 57 23.72 -1.09 -31.51
CA PHE A 57 22.28 -0.81 -31.58
C PHE A 57 21.43 -2.07 -31.33
N PHE A 58 21.71 -3.17 -32.06
CA PHE A 58 20.95 -4.41 -31.88
C PHE A 58 21.22 -5.08 -30.53
N ALA A 59 22.43 -4.95 -29.98
CA ALA A 59 22.75 -5.45 -28.65
C ALA A 59 21.94 -4.70 -27.57
N LEU A 60 21.90 -3.37 -27.62
CA LEU A 60 21.14 -2.53 -26.68
C LEU A 60 19.63 -2.77 -26.81
N LEU A 61 19.12 -2.93 -28.03
CA LEU A 61 17.71 -3.26 -28.26
C LEU A 61 17.30 -4.58 -27.56
N LYS A 62 18.16 -5.61 -27.63
CA LYS A 62 17.93 -6.88 -26.94
C LYS A 62 18.09 -6.76 -25.43
N ALA A 63 19.01 -5.90 -24.96
CA ALA A 63 19.25 -5.68 -23.54
C ALA A 63 18.03 -5.10 -22.81
N VAL A 64 17.17 -4.33 -23.49
CA VAL A 64 15.94 -3.75 -22.91
C VAL A 64 14.83 -4.79 -22.69
N LEU A 65 14.78 -5.86 -23.51
CA LEU A 65 13.72 -6.88 -23.45
C LEU A 65 13.50 -7.50 -22.05
N PRO A 66 14.53 -7.98 -21.33
CA PRO A 66 14.35 -8.53 -19.99
C PRO A 66 13.80 -7.50 -18.99
N PHE A 67 14.17 -6.22 -19.10
CA PHE A 67 13.65 -5.17 -18.23
C PHE A 67 12.15 -4.92 -18.47
N ILE A 68 11.72 -4.90 -19.73
CA ILE A 68 10.29 -4.77 -20.07
C ILE A 68 9.49 -5.96 -19.51
N LEU A 69 9.98 -7.19 -19.76
CA LEU A 69 9.32 -8.40 -19.25
C LEU A 69 9.22 -8.39 -17.73
N PHE A 70 10.32 -8.03 -17.05
CA PHE A 70 10.33 -7.91 -15.60
C PHE A 70 9.35 -6.84 -15.12
N ALA A 71 9.32 -5.64 -15.74
CA ALA A 71 8.44 -4.55 -15.34
C ALA A 71 6.95 -4.91 -15.44
N ILE A 72 6.55 -5.65 -16.48
CA ILE A 72 5.17 -6.13 -16.65
C ILE A 72 4.79 -7.09 -15.52
N VAL A 73 5.68 -8.05 -15.22
CA VAL A 73 5.47 -9.02 -14.15
C VAL A 73 5.42 -8.30 -12.80
N GLN A 74 6.43 -7.50 -12.50
CA GLN A 74 6.56 -6.74 -11.26
C GLN A 74 5.36 -5.81 -11.02
N GLY A 75 4.90 -5.07 -12.02
CA GLY A 75 3.70 -4.22 -11.89
C GLY A 75 2.44 -5.01 -11.57
N SER A 76 2.26 -6.18 -12.21
CA SER A 76 1.12 -7.06 -11.95
C SER A 76 1.15 -7.62 -10.52
N TYR A 77 2.32 -8.08 -10.06
CA TYR A 77 2.48 -8.59 -8.70
C TYR A 77 2.41 -7.50 -7.62
N PHE A 78 2.90 -6.29 -7.92
CA PHE A 78 2.79 -5.15 -7.01
C PHE A 78 1.32 -4.85 -6.68
N ASN A 79 0.47 -4.73 -7.70
CA ASN A 79 -0.97 -4.49 -7.51
C ASN A 79 -1.65 -5.60 -6.70
N TYR A 80 -1.25 -6.85 -6.92
CA TYR A 80 -1.77 -7.99 -6.14
C TYR A 80 -1.35 -7.92 -4.66
N VAL A 81 -0.08 -7.67 -4.38
CA VAL A 81 0.45 -7.55 -3.01
C VAL A 81 -0.15 -6.34 -2.30
N TRP A 82 -0.33 -5.23 -3.02
CA TRP A 82 -0.99 -4.03 -2.54
C TRP A 82 -2.41 -4.32 -2.06
N ALA A 83 -3.24 -4.90 -2.94
CA ALA A 83 -4.62 -5.22 -2.63
C ALA A 83 -4.70 -6.20 -1.44
N MET A 84 -3.80 -7.17 -1.37
CA MET A 84 -3.76 -8.11 -0.26
C MET A 84 -3.39 -7.43 1.07
N LEU A 85 -2.44 -6.48 1.06
CA LEU A 85 -2.10 -5.69 2.24
C LEU A 85 -3.27 -4.82 2.67
N GLU A 86 -3.94 -4.13 1.73
CA GLU A 86 -5.10 -3.29 2.00
C GLU A 86 -6.21 -4.09 2.69
N ILE A 87 -6.60 -5.25 2.12
CA ILE A 87 -7.66 -6.09 2.68
C ILE A 87 -7.28 -6.58 4.08
N LYS A 88 -6.07 -7.14 4.25
CA LYS A 88 -5.63 -7.68 5.55
C LYS A 88 -5.58 -6.60 6.63
N TRP A 89 -5.10 -5.42 6.27
CA TRP A 89 -5.01 -4.31 7.20
C TRP A 89 -6.40 -3.79 7.59
N ARG A 90 -7.28 -3.56 6.60
CA ARG A 90 -8.66 -3.15 6.84
C ARG A 90 -9.41 -4.14 7.71
N THR A 91 -9.38 -5.44 7.40
CA THR A 91 -10.04 -6.48 8.21
C THR A 91 -9.59 -6.45 9.66
N ALA A 92 -8.28 -6.35 9.91
CA ALA A 92 -7.76 -6.35 11.26
C ALA A 92 -8.12 -5.06 12.03
N MET A 93 -8.10 -3.89 11.37
CA MET A 93 -8.55 -2.64 11.99
C MET A 93 -10.03 -2.68 12.34
N THR A 94 -10.89 -3.16 11.42
CA THR A 94 -12.33 -3.29 11.67
C THR A 94 -12.61 -4.21 12.86
N VAL A 95 -11.99 -5.39 12.93
CA VAL A 95 -12.18 -6.34 14.04
C VAL A 95 -11.74 -5.74 15.37
N GLN A 96 -10.62 -5.03 15.41
CA GLN A 96 -10.13 -4.42 16.65
C GLN A 96 -11.00 -3.25 17.11
N LEU A 97 -11.46 -2.39 16.18
CA LEU A 97 -12.36 -1.28 16.49
C LEU A 97 -13.74 -1.78 16.95
N GLN A 98 -14.28 -2.80 16.30
CA GLN A 98 -15.52 -3.47 16.74
C GLN A 98 -15.37 -4.06 18.14
N ARG A 99 -14.25 -4.72 18.45
CA ARG A 99 -13.97 -5.23 19.81
C ARG A 99 -13.91 -4.10 20.84
N LEU A 100 -13.27 -2.98 20.52
CA LEU A 100 -13.20 -1.82 21.41
C LEU A 100 -14.58 -1.18 21.63
N TRP A 101 -15.40 -1.10 20.59
CA TRP A 101 -16.75 -0.55 20.65
C TRP A 101 -17.70 -1.40 21.49
N LEU A 102 -17.64 -2.73 21.35
CA LEU A 102 -18.42 -3.68 22.15
C LEU A 102 -17.92 -3.80 23.60
N LYS A 103 -16.66 -3.46 23.86
CA LYS A 103 -16.09 -3.50 25.21
C LYS A 103 -16.74 -2.43 26.10
N ASN A 104 -16.93 -2.75 27.38
CA ASN A 104 -17.38 -1.83 28.44
C ASN A 104 -18.79 -1.22 28.30
N LYS A 105 -19.70 -1.85 27.54
CA LYS A 105 -21.06 -1.32 27.27
C LYS A 105 -21.00 0.12 26.73
N THR A 106 -19.95 0.44 25.99
CA THR A 106 -19.71 1.79 25.45
C THR A 106 -20.88 2.23 24.57
N PHE A 107 -21.44 1.30 23.78
CA PHE A 107 -22.69 1.49 23.05
C PHE A 107 -23.84 2.01 23.95
N TYR A 108 -24.04 1.40 25.11
CA TYR A 108 -25.13 1.76 26.02
C TYR A 108 -24.89 3.13 26.68
N LYS A 109 -23.64 3.44 27.02
CA LYS A 109 -23.25 4.73 27.61
C LYS A 109 -23.37 5.88 26.61
N MET A 110 -22.98 5.67 25.36
CA MET A 110 -23.13 6.67 24.29
C MET A 110 -24.60 6.96 24.00
N ARG A 111 -25.44 5.92 23.90
CA ARG A 111 -26.88 6.08 23.66
C ARG A 111 -27.60 6.78 24.82
N LEU A 112 -27.14 6.56 26.06
CA LEU A 112 -27.64 7.26 27.24
C LEU A 112 -27.24 8.74 27.22
N LEU A 113 -26.03 9.06 26.76
CA LEU A 113 -25.53 10.44 26.62
C LEU A 113 -26.25 11.20 25.49
N GLU A 114 -26.49 10.57 24.34
CA GLU A 114 -27.34 11.10 23.28
C GLU A 114 -28.77 11.36 23.77
N GLY A 115 -29.39 10.40 24.46
CA GLY A 115 -30.74 10.55 25.04
C GLY A 115 -30.83 11.66 26.10
N SER A 116 -29.71 12.01 26.73
CA SER A 116 -29.60 13.10 27.72
C SER A 116 -29.28 14.47 27.11
N GLY A 117 -29.09 14.57 25.79
CA GLY A 117 -28.73 15.83 25.10
C GLY A 117 -27.31 16.34 25.36
N LEU A 118 -26.48 15.55 26.07
CA LEU A 118 -25.10 15.88 26.44
C LEU A 118 -24.08 15.46 25.36
N ALA A 119 -24.50 14.71 24.34
CA ALA A 119 -23.68 14.32 23.21
C ALA A 119 -24.44 14.57 21.89
N ALA A 120 -23.74 15.06 20.88
CA ALA A 120 -24.29 15.17 19.53
C ALA A 120 -24.69 13.78 19.01
N SER A 121 -25.81 13.71 18.30
CA SER A 121 -26.23 12.49 17.60
C SER A 121 -25.10 12.05 16.68
N MET A 122 -24.42 10.98 17.05
CA MET A 122 -23.31 10.43 16.29
C MET A 122 -23.90 9.52 15.22
N ASP A 123 -23.64 9.82 13.95
CA ASP A 123 -23.96 8.91 12.86
C ASP A 123 -23.39 7.52 13.16
N ASN A 124 -24.15 6.50 12.74
CA ASN A 124 -24.01 5.13 13.22
C ASN A 124 -22.53 4.72 13.27
N PRO A 125 -21.95 4.52 14.46
CA PRO A 125 -20.49 4.42 14.62
C PRO A 125 -19.88 3.21 13.92
N ASP A 126 -20.68 2.21 13.57
CA ASP A 126 -20.31 1.10 12.67
C ASP A 126 -20.03 1.59 11.24
N GLN A 127 -20.89 2.44 10.67
CA GLN A 127 -20.72 3.04 9.35
C GLN A 127 -19.46 3.90 9.32
N ARG A 128 -19.22 4.70 10.38
CA ARG A 128 -17.99 5.48 10.49
C ARG A 128 -16.74 4.62 10.64
N ILE A 129 -16.80 3.50 11.37
CA ILE A 129 -15.66 2.56 11.45
C ILE A 129 -15.39 1.94 10.08
N GLU A 130 -16.41 1.59 9.30
CA GLU A 130 -16.24 0.98 7.98
C GLU A 130 -15.66 1.97 6.95
N SER A 131 -16.23 3.18 6.85
CA SER A 131 -15.77 4.21 5.90
C SER A 131 -14.38 4.73 6.25
N ASP A 132 -14.16 5.14 7.49
CA ASP A 132 -12.97 5.89 7.88
C ASP A 132 -11.73 4.98 7.91
N VAL A 133 -11.90 3.69 8.23
CA VAL A 133 -10.79 2.70 8.17
C VAL A 133 -10.37 2.43 6.73
N GLY A 134 -11.33 2.30 5.81
CA GLY A 134 -11.03 2.10 4.40
C GLY A 134 -10.25 3.28 3.82
N GLU A 135 -10.75 4.50 4.08
CA GLU A 135 -10.11 5.73 3.61
C GLU A 135 -8.73 5.93 4.25
N PHE A 136 -8.59 5.67 5.56
CA PHE A 136 -7.31 5.79 6.25
C PHE A 136 -6.24 4.82 5.72
N VAL A 137 -6.59 3.54 5.52
CA VAL A 137 -5.63 2.54 5.00
C VAL A 137 -5.23 2.90 3.58
N LYS A 138 -6.20 3.24 2.73
CA LYS A 138 -5.93 3.63 1.34
C LYS A 138 -5.03 4.87 1.28
N ALA A 139 -5.39 5.94 1.99
CA ALA A 139 -4.61 7.17 2.03
C ALA A 139 -3.18 6.95 2.57
N THR A 140 -3.00 6.04 3.54
CA THR A 140 -1.67 5.74 4.08
C THR A 140 -0.80 4.97 3.08
N LEU A 141 -1.40 4.02 2.34
CA LEU A 141 -0.69 3.28 1.30
C LEU A 141 -0.36 4.19 0.12
N ASP A 142 -1.31 5.00 -0.34
CA ASP A 142 -1.12 5.99 -1.43
C ASP A 142 -0.05 7.05 -1.09
N LEU A 143 0.15 7.37 0.20
CA LEU A 143 1.22 8.27 0.63
C LEU A 143 2.60 7.58 0.68
N ALA A 144 2.62 6.27 0.93
CA ALA A 144 3.86 5.53 1.15
C ALA A 144 4.58 5.11 -0.15
N PHE A 145 3.86 5.07 -1.27
CA PHE A 145 4.33 4.56 -2.56
C PHE A 145 3.88 5.47 -3.70
#